data_AF-X1VSL8-F1
#
_entry.id   AF-X1VSL8-F1
#
_cell.length_a   1.000
_cell.length_b   1.000
_cell.length_c   1.000
_cell.angle_alpha   90.00
_cell.angle_beta   90.00
_cell.angle_gamma   90.00
#
_symmetry.space_group_name_H-M   'P 1'
#
loop_
_entity.id
_entity.type
_entity.pdbx_description
1 polymer ?
#
loop_
_entity_poly.entity_id
_entity_poly.type
_entity_poly.pdbx_seq_one_letter_code
_entity_poly.pdbx_strand_id
1 'polypeptide(L)'
;LSMYTSGHNTITNNTLNSNWHGLTIEMSEYNDILNNTMNNNRGYGVFLIDSNYNTVSDNILRLNREGCVADEGGTGNIFINNICEEWTEDGNGDGVTFIPGYNLALIIGVISIISAILLRKRYKH
;
A
#
# COMPACT_ATOMS: atom_id res chain seq x y z
N LEU A 1 -14.43 6.17 -3.63
CA LEU A 1 -14.52 7.23 -2.59
C LEU A 1 -13.60 8.37 -3.03
N SER A 2 -13.95 9.63 -2.78
CA SER A 2 -13.09 10.77 -3.12
C SER A 2 -13.03 11.78 -1.97
N MET A 3 -11.85 12.35 -1.74
CA MET A 3 -11.60 13.40 -0.75
C MET A 3 -10.86 14.57 -1.40
N TYR A 4 -11.26 15.79 -1.04
CA TYR A 4 -10.73 17.02 -1.60
C TYR A 4 -10.49 18.04 -0.48
N THR A 5 -9.32 18.69 -0.48
CA THR A 5 -8.97 19.76 0.49
C THR A 5 -9.24 19.37 1.95
N SER A 6 -8.86 18.15 2.33
CA SER A 6 -9.14 17.60 3.66
C SER A 6 -7.88 17.02 4.30
N GLY A 7 -7.83 16.98 5.63
CA GLY A 7 -6.70 16.39 6.33
C GLY A 7 -7.03 15.80 7.69
N HIS A 8 -6.11 14.99 8.21
CA HIS A 8 -6.24 14.27 9.48
C HIS A 8 -7.44 13.31 9.54
N ASN A 9 -7.75 12.64 8.43
CA ASN A 9 -8.81 11.62 8.41
C ASN A 9 -8.23 10.21 8.48
N THR A 10 -9.02 9.29 9.01
CA THR A 10 -8.74 7.84 8.96
C THR A 10 -9.78 7.16 8.08
N ILE A 11 -9.31 6.57 6.97
CA ILE A 11 -10.11 5.81 6.02
C ILE A 11 -9.76 4.35 6.22
N THR A 12 -10.65 3.57 6.84
CA THR A 12 -10.35 2.18 7.17
C THR A 12 -11.48 1.21 6.91
N ASN A 13 -11.12 -0.03 6.57
CA ASN A 13 -12.04 -1.17 6.38
C ASN A 13 -13.13 -0.96 5.33
N ASN A 14 -12.84 -0.19 4.28
CA ASN A 14 -13.76 0.00 3.16
C ASN A 14 -13.52 -1.03 2.05
N THR A 15 -14.59 -1.36 1.32
CA THR A 15 -14.52 -2.15 0.07
C THR A 15 -14.88 -1.24 -1.10
N LEU A 16 -13.89 -0.92 -1.94
CA LEU A 16 -13.96 0.06 -3.03
C LEU A 16 -13.57 -0.60 -4.36
N ASN A 17 -14.30 -1.65 -4.74
CA ASN A 17 -14.00 -2.47 -5.92
C ASN A 17 -14.76 -1.98 -7.16
N SER A 18 -14.22 -2.26 -8.35
CA SER A 18 -14.89 -2.06 -9.65
C SER A 18 -15.34 -0.62 -9.95
N ASN A 19 -14.61 0.36 -9.43
CA ASN A 19 -14.80 1.79 -9.68
C ASN A 19 -13.83 2.29 -10.77
N TRP A 20 -13.84 3.60 -11.01
CA TRP A 20 -12.80 4.24 -11.82
C TRP A 20 -11.44 4.14 -11.10
N HIS A 21 -11.30 4.82 -9.97
CA HIS A 21 -10.28 4.53 -8.97
C HIS A 21 -10.96 3.98 -7.71
N GLY A 22 -10.24 3.20 -6.89
CA GLY A 22 -10.77 2.77 -5.59
C GLY A 22 -10.99 3.98 -4.67
N LEU A 23 -9.89 4.70 -4.42
CA LEU A 23 -9.85 5.91 -3.62
C LEU A 23 -9.06 7.00 -4.32
N THR A 24 -9.65 8.19 -4.44
CA THR A 24 -8.96 9.40 -4.93
C THR A 24 -8.82 10.41 -3.79
N ILE A 25 -7.63 10.97 -3.63
CA ILE A 25 -7.30 11.97 -2.62
C ILE A 25 -6.61 13.13 -3.32
N GLU A 26 -7.21 14.31 -3.25
CA GLU A 26 -6.73 15.49 -3.96
C GLU A 26 -6.53 16.67 -3.00
N MET A 27 -5.41 17.39 -3.15
CA MET A 27 -5.04 18.57 -2.36
C MET A 27 -5.21 18.36 -0.85
N SER A 28 -4.86 17.18 -0.35
CA SER A 28 -5.19 16.71 1.00
C SER A 28 -3.94 16.26 1.75
N GLU A 29 -3.97 16.36 3.08
CA GLU A 29 -2.78 16.14 3.90
C GLU A 29 -3.00 15.31 5.17
N TYR A 30 -1.98 14.56 5.59
CA TYR A 30 -1.99 13.83 6.86
C TYR A 30 -3.16 12.86 7.06
N ASN A 31 -3.56 12.12 6.01
CA ASN A 31 -4.61 11.10 6.11
C ASN A 31 -4.01 9.69 6.23
N ASP A 32 -4.69 8.84 7.00
CA ASP A 32 -4.35 7.43 7.17
C ASP A 32 -5.34 6.55 6.40
N ILE A 33 -4.84 5.80 5.42
CA ILE A 33 -5.60 4.88 4.57
C ILE A 33 -5.17 3.46 4.93
N LEU A 34 -5.99 2.79 5.76
CA LEU A 34 -5.63 1.56 6.44
C LEU A 34 -6.61 0.41 6.16
N ASN A 35 -6.13 -0.80 5.83
CA ASN A 35 -6.97 -2.01 5.76
C ASN A 35 -8.17 -1.93 4.80
N ASN A 36 -8.06 -1.20 3.69
CA ASN A 36 -9.10 -1.13 2.68
C ASN A 36 -8.87 -2.18 1.59
N THR A 37 -9.96 -2.65 0.97
CA THR A 37 -9.91 -3.55 -0.20
C THR A 37 -10.38 -2.77 -1.43
N MET A 38 -9.51 -2.62 -2.44
CA MET A 38 -9.79 -1.86 -3.66
C MET A 38 -9.32 -2.66 -4.87
N ASN A 39 -10.21 -3.48 -5.42
CA ASN A 39 -9.89 -4.43 -6.48
C ASN A 39 -10.63 -4.13 -7.77
N ASN A 40 -10.05 -4.53 -8.90
CA ASN A 40 -10.67 -4.47 -10.23
C ASN A 40 -11.11 -3.06 -10.64
N ASN A 41 -10.44 -2.01 -10.17
CA ASN A 41 -10.74 -0.65 -10.60
C ASN A 41 -10.15 -0.36 -11.99
N ARG A 42 -10.81 0.49 -12.76
CA ARG A 42 -10.42 0.82 -14.15
C ARG A 42 -9.15 1.67 -14.26
N GLY A 43 -8.74 2.30 -13.17
CA GLY A 43 -7.48 3.01 -12.99
C GLY A 43 -6.74 2.48 -11.77
N TYR A 44 -6.15 3.37 -10.97
CA TYR A 44 -5.46 3.00 -9.74
C TYR A 44 -6.36 2.53 -8.58
N GLY A 45 -5.80 1.70 -7.69
CA GLY A 45 -6.41 1.39 -6.40
C GLY A 45 -6.52 2.64 -5.51
N VAL A 46 -5.39 3.31 -5.27
CA VAL A 46 -5.31 4.63 -4.61
C VAL A 46 -4.68 5.64 -5.57
N PHE A 47 -5.28 6.82 -5.72
CA PHE A 47 -4.71 7.91 -6.49
C PHE A 47 -4.61 9.18 -5.65
N LEU A 48 -3.39 9.64 -5.38
CA LEU A 48 -3.06 10.88 -4.69
C LEU A 48 -2.67 11.96 -5.71
N ILE A 49 -3.28 13.13 -5.61
CA ILE A 49 -3.02 14.29 -6.48
C ILE A 49 -2.74 15.50 -5.59
N ASP A 50 -1.57 16.13 -5.75
CA ASP A 50 -1.11 17.29 -4.98
C ASP A 50 -1.33 17.13 -3.45
N SER A 51 -1.14 15.92 -2.94
CA SER A 51 -1.50 15.53 -1.58
C SER A 51 -0.27 15.11 -0.78
N ASN A 52 -0.12 15.60 0.46
CA ASN A 52 1.13 15.50 1.20
C ASN A 52 0.99 14.73 2.52
N TYR A 53 2.06 14.06 2.94
CA TYR A 53 2.17 13.42 4.26
C TYR A 53 1.06 12.41 4.60
N ASN A 54 0.51 11.70 3.61
CA ASN A 54 -0.49 10.66 3.82
C ASN A 54 0.17 9.29 4.01
N THR A 55 -0.43 8.43 4.83
CA THR A 55 0.01 7.05 5.02
C THR A 55 -0.99 6.09 4.40
N VAL A 56 -0.57 5.32 3.40
CA VAL A 56 -1.35 4.23 2.81
C VAL A 56 -0.73 2.92 3.28
N SER A 57 -1.43 2.21 4.19
CA SER A 57 -0.91 0.95 4.72
C SER A 57 -1.90 -0.20 4.84
N ASP A 58 -1.38 -1.42 4.73
CA ASP A 58 -2.12 -2.66 4.96
C ASP A 58 -3.37 -2.81 4.06
N ASN A 59 -3.39 -2.15 2.90
CA ASN A 59 -4.50 -2.24 1.94
C ASN A 59 -4.30 -3.41 0.97
N ILE A 60 -5.42 -3.92 0.45
CA ILE A 60 -5.45 -4.94 -0.60
C ILE A 60 -5.87 -4.25 -1.91
N LEU A 61 -4.96 -4.18 -2.87
CA LEU A 61 -5.11 -3.44 -4.12
C LEU A 61 -4.83 -4.39 -5.30
N ARG A 62 -5.84 -5.11 -5.77
CA ARG A 62 -5.67 -6.17 -6.79
C ARG A 62 -6.33 -5.85 -8.11
N LEU A 63 -5.66 -6.19 -9.21
CA LEU A 63 -6.18 -6.15 -10.58
C LEU A 63 -6.74 -4.77 -10.97
N ASN A 64 -6.16 -3.71 -10.41
CA ASN A 64 -6.45 -2.33 -10.79
C ASN A 64 -5.67 -2.03 -12.07
N ARG A 65 -6.35 -1.52 -13.10
CA ARG A 65 -5.84 -1.54 -14.48
C ARG A 65 -4.64 -0.63 -14.72
N GLU A 66 -4.61 0.55 -14.09
CA GLU A 66 -3.48 1.48 -14.22
C GLU A 66 -2.40 1.22 -13.17
N GLY A 67 -2.73 0.57 -12.06
CA GLY A 67 -1.76 0.18 -11.04
C GLY A 67 -2.34 0.19 -9.63
N CYS A 68 -1.48 -0.04 -8.65
CA CYS A 68 -1.86 -0.08 -7.25
C CYS A 68 -2.11 1.28 -6.64
N VAL A 69 -1.07 2.12 -6.69
CA VAL A 69 -1.06 3.44 -6.08
C VAL A 69 -0.34 4.40 -7.01
N ALA A 70 -0.95 5.54 -7.28
CA ALA A 70 -0.32 6.68 -7.95
C ALA A 70 -0.23 7.86 -6.98
N ASP A 71 0.91 8.55 -7.03
CA ASP A 71 1.19 9.77 -6.27
C ASP A 71 1.73 10.83 -7.22
N GLU A 72 0.87 11.78 -7.58
CA GLU A 72 1.18 12.87 -8.50
C GLU A 72 1.25 14.19 -7.74
N GLY A 73 2.44 14.80 -7.70
CA GLY A 73 2.63 16.10 -7.05
C GLY A 73 2.66 16.07 -5.52
N GLY A 74 2.50 14.90 -4.90
CA GLY A 74 2.59 14.73 -3.45
C GLY A 74 4.02 14.62 -2.92
N THR A 75 4.21 15.03 -1.66
CA THR A 75 5.47 14.93 -0.93
C THR A 75 5.25 14.29 0.43
N GLY A 76 6.18 13.41 0.84
CA GLY A 76 6.17 12.82 2.17
C GLY A 76 5.11 11.76 2.41
N ASN A 77 4.46 11.26 1.35
CA ASN A 77 3.53 10.15 1.46
C ASN A 77 4.28 8.83 1.71
N ILE A 78 3.68 7.94 2.51
CA ILE A 78 4.24 6.66 2.90
C ILE A 78 3.32 5.55 2.41
N PHE A 79 3.87 4.62 1.63
CA PHE A 79 3.17 3.43 1.15
C PHE A 79 3.84 2.19 1.74
N ILE A 80 3.17 1.50 2.65
CA ILE A 80 3.79 0.38 3.39
C ILE A 80 2.80 -0.76 3.62
N ASN A 81 3.24 -2.01 3.53
CA ASN A 81 2.42 -3.21 3.80
C ASN A 81 1.16 -3.37 2.91
N ASN A 82 1.10 -2.70 1.76
CA ASN A 82 0.00 -2.91 0.83
C ASN A 82 0.23 -4.18 0.00
N ILE A 83 -0.82 -5.00 -0.13
CA ILE A 83 -0.82 -6.15 -1.03
C ILE A 83 -1.22 -5.67 -2.41
N CYS A 84 -0.28 -5.72 -3.33
CA CYS A 84 -0.43 -5.27 -4.71
C CYS A 84 -0.38 -6.43 -5.69
N GLU A 85 -1.44 -6.57 -6.48
CA GLU A 85 -1.51 -7.54 -7.57
C GLU A 85 -1.94 -6.79 -8.82
N GLU A 86 -1.08 -6.75 -9.84
CA GLU A 86 -1.35 -6.01 -11.07
C GLU A 86 -2.14 -6.85 -12.08
N TRP A 87 -2.83 -6.18 -13.01
CA TRP A 87 -3.46 -6.86 -14.15
C TRP A 87 -2.40 -7.22 -15.20
N THR A 88 -2.34 -8.48 -15.63
CA THR A 88 -1.19 -9.02 -16.41
C THR A 88 -1.46 -9.22 -17.91
N GLU A 89 -2.63 -8.86 -18.43
CA GLU A 89 -3.05 -9.32 -19.78
C GLU A 89 -2.85 -8.33 -20.95
N ASP A 90 -2.51 -7.04 -20.76
CA ASP A 90 -2.39 -6.10 -21.90
C ASP A 90 -1.24 -5.08 -21.86
N GLY A 91 -0.14 -5.34 -21.13
CA GLY A 91 1.17 -4.71 -21.41
C GLY A 91 1.25 -3.17 -21.31
N ASN A 92 0.25 -2.52 -20.72
CA ASN A 92 0.22 -1.07 -20.46
C ASN A 92 0.23 -0.71 -18.97
N GLY A 93 0.35 -1.70 -18.07
CA GLY A 93 0.72 -1.43 -16.69
C GLY A 93 2.14 -0.87 -16.69
N ASP A 94 2.34 0.30 -16.10
CA ASP A 94 3.61 1.01 -15.98
C ASP A 94 4.71 0.22 -15.24
N GLY A 95 4.42 -1.00 -14.78
CA GLY A 95 5.40 -2.03 -14.52
C GLY A 95 6.36 -1.66 -13.40
N VAL A 96 5.90 -0.92 -12.39
CA VAL A 96 6.53 -0.73 -11.08
C VAL A 96 5.43 -0.23 -10.13
N THR A 97 5.20 -0.76 -8.93
CA THR A 97 6.15 -1.12 -7.89
C THR A 97 5.52 -2.20 -7.02
N PHE A 98 6.24 -3.32 -6.86
CA PHE A 98 6.18 -4.05 -5.60
C PHE A 98 6.46 -3.02 -4.49
N ILE A 99 5.47 -2.73 -3.63
CA ILE A 99 5.63 -1.89 -2.45
C ILE A 99 5.92 -2.84 -1.29
N PRO A 100 7.18 -3.27 -1.05
CA PRO A 100 7.48 -4.14 0.07
C PRO A 100 7.21 -3.39 1.37
N GLY A 101 6.08 -3.71 1.98
CA GLY A 101 5.93 -3.61 3.42
C GLY A 101 6.85 -4.61 4.09
N TYR A 102 8.08 -4.18 4.32
CA TYR A 102 9.19 -4.99 4.80
C TYR A 102 9.53 -6.17 3.88
N ASN A 103 10.80 -6.26 3.51
CA ASN A 103 11.31 -7.42 2.79
C ASN A 103 10.98 -8.67 3.64
N LEU A 104 10.07 -9.54 3.23
CA LEU A 104 9.75 -10.77 3.97
C LEU A 104 11.05 -11.54 4.32
N ALA A 105 12.05 -11.44 3.44
CA ALA A 105 13.41 -11.91 3.67
C ALA A 105 14.14 -11.26 4.87
N LEU A 106 13.95 -9.96 5.14
CA LEU A 106 14.46 -9.28 6.34
C LEU A 106 13.77 -9.79 7.60
N ILE A 107 12.44 -9.97 7.59
CA ILE A 107 11.70 -10.51 8.74
C ILE A 107 12.13 -11.96 9.03
N ILE A 108 12.19 -12.81 8.00
CA ILE A 108 12.69 -14.18 8.12
C ILE A 108 14.14 -14.18 8.61
N GLY A 109 14.98 -13.27 8.10
CA GLY A 109 16.37 -13.10 8.52
C GLY A 109 16.51 -12.78 10.01
N VAL A 110 15.73 -11.82 10.51
CA VAL A 110 15.72 -11.45 11.94
C VAL A 110 15.23 -12.60 12.81
N ILE A 111 14.14 -13.28 12.43
CA ILE A 111 13.61 -14.46 13.15
C ILE A 111 14.65 -15.60 13.19
N SER A 112 15.35 -15.84 12.09
CA SER A 112 16.39 -16.87 11.98
C SER A 112 17.56 -16.59 12.93
N ILE A 113 18.01 -15.34 12.99
CA ILE A 113 19.10 -14.90 13.88
C ILE A 113 18.70 -15.07 15.35
N ILE A 114 17.50 -14.62 15.74
CA ILE A 114 16.99 -14.78 17.10
C ILE A 114 16.91 -16.26 17.49
N SER A 115 16.39 -17.10 16.60
CA SER A 115 16.28 -18.55 16.82
C SER A 115 17.65 -19.20 17.05
N ALA A 116 18.67 -18.83 16.26
CA ALA A 116 20.03 -19.32 16.42
C ALA A 116 20.65 -18.91 17.76
N ILE A 117 20.41 -17.67 18.22
CA ILE A 117 20.88 -17.19 19.53
C ILE A 117 20.22 -17.99 20.67
N LEU A 118 18.90 -18.22 20.59
CA LEU A 118 18.15 -18.98 21.59
C LEU A 118 18.60 -20.44 21.66
N LEU A 119 18.84 -21.08 20.52
CA LEU A 119 19.39 -22.44 20.46
C LEU A 119 20.77 -22.51 21.11
N ARG A 120 21.68 -21.59 20.77
CA ARG A 120 23.03 -21.54 21.38
C ARG A 120 22.99 -21.30 22.90
N LYS A 121 22.00 -20.57 23.42
CA LYS A 121 21.82 -20.40 24.87
C LYS A 121 21.32 -21.69 25.55
N ARG A 122 20.51 -22.50 24.88
CA ARG A 122 20.02 -23.78 25.44
C ARG A 122 21.10 -24.87 25.55
N TYR A 123 22.09 -24.89 24.68
CA TYR A 123 23.18 -25.88 24.69
C TYR A 123 24.36 -25.53 25.63
N LYS A 124 24.29 -24.40 26.35
CA LYS A 124 25.31 -24.01 27.36
C LYS A 124 24.95 -24.45 28.79
N HIS A 125 24.02 -25.39 28.95
CA HIS A 125 23.69 -26.11 30.18
C HIS A 125 23.90 -27.60 29.96
#